data_AF-A0A0R2L0R9-F1
#
_entry.id   AF-A0A0R2L0R9-F1
#
_cell.length_a   1.000
_cell.length_b   1.000
_cell.length_c   1.000
_cell.angle_alpha   90.00
_cell.angle_beta   90.00
_cell.angle_gamma   90.00
#
_symmetry.space_group_name_H-M   'P 1'
#
loop_
_entity.id
_entity.type
_entity.pdbx_description
1 polymer ?
#
loop_
_entity_poly.entity_id
_entity_poly.type
_entity_poly.pdbx_seq_one_letter_code
_entity_poly.pdbx_strand_id
1 'polypeptide(L)'
;MKINHSPSYYYRLPKLARLVTINMYTVKQRGGKLMKVKLNINSNLNEEKAEFWIKKMTTKIEQITKELNSKQDFLWCYQDRDAFQVKYNDIFLIQVENEKTQIYTQSDKYIFKGRLYQIEKNLPSDFILASRSAIINYRKLRSSKNVRKRQH
;
A
#
# COMPACT_ATOMS: atom_id res chain seq x y z
N MET A 1 -10.48 -7.09 0.97
CA MET A 1 -9.91 -7.82 2.14
C MET A 1 -10.77 -7.50 3.35
N LYS A 2 -11.39 -8.48 4.01
CA LYS A 2 -12.17 -8.25 5.25
C LYS A 2 -11.29 -8.55 6.44
N ILE A 3 -10.99 -7.54 7.27
CA ILE A 3 -10.29 -7.70 8.55
C ILE A 3 -11.38 -7.81 9.62
N ASN A 4 -11.51 -8.97 10.25
CA ASN A 4 -12.44 -9.15 11.35
C ASN A 4 -11.68 -8.95 12.67
N HIS A 5 -12.07 -7.95 13.44
CA HIS A 5 -11.56 -7.73 14.79
C HIS A 5 -12.14 -8.79 15.73
N SER A 6 -11.29 -9.51 16.45
CA SER A 6 -11.69 -10.34 17.60
C SER A 6 -11.48 -9.53 18.89
N PRO A 7 -12.18 -9.84 20.01
CA PRO A 7 -12.10 -9.07 21.25
C PRO A 7 -10.66 -9.00 21.80
N SER A 8 -10.28 -7.86 22.36
CA SER A 8 -9.01 -7.69 23.06
C SER A 8 -9.03 -8.45 24.39
N TYR A 9 -8.05 -9.33 24.60
CA TYR A 9 -7.89 -10.05 25.87
C TYR A 9 -6.73 -9.43 26.67
N TYR A 10 -7.05 -8.84 27.83
CA TYR A 10 -6.05 -8.35 28.78
C TYR A 10 -5.69 -9.46 29.77
N TYR A 11 -4.43 -9.92 29.77
CA TYR A 11 -3.92 -10.81 30.80
C TYR A 11 -3.31 -9.96 31.94
N ARG A 12 -3.90 -10.01 33.14
CA ARG A 12 -3.27 -9.51 34.38
C ARG A 12 -2.18 -10.50 34.80
N LEU A 13 -0.91 -10.11 34.67
CA LEU A 13 0.23 -10.81 35.25
C LEU A 13 0.64 -10.14 36.57
N PRO A 14 1.33 -10.85 37.49
CA PRO A 14 1.73 -10.33 38.80
C PRO A 14 2.66 -9.11 38.66
N LYS A 15 2.75 -8.30 39.75
CA LYS A 15 3.20 -6.90 39.89
C LYS A 15 4.56 -6.44 39.29
N LEU A 16 5.21 -7.19 38.41
CA LEU A 16 6.40 -6.77 37.64
C LEU A 16 6.21 -6.85 36.11
N ALA A 17 5.06 -7.28 35.62
CA ALA A 17 4.81 -7.43 34.19
C ALA A 17 4.32 -6.11 33.57
N ARG A 18 5.24 -5.43 32.86
CA ARG A 18 4.95 -4.32 31.93
C ARG A 18 3.85 -4.72 30.93
N LEU A 19 2.94 -3.78 30.65
CA LEU A 19 1.83 -3.94 29.71
C LEU A 19 2.33 -4.39 28.32
N VAL A 20 2.04 -5.63 27.95
CA VAL A 20 2.13 -6.10 26.56
C VAL A 20 0.70 -6.32 26.07
N THR A 21 0.28 -5.54 25.08
CA THR A 21 -1.00 -5.79 24.41
C THR A 21 -0.75 -6.69 23.21
N ILE A 22 -1.39 -7.86 23.19
CA ILE A 22 -1.32 -8.80 22.08
C ILE A 22 -2.67 -8.78 21.37
N ASN A 23 -2.69 -8.25 20.15
CA ASN A 23 -3.87 -8.34 19.29
C ASN A 23 -3.69 -9.51 18.32
N MET A 24 -4.68 -10.41 18.29
CA MET A 24 -4.73 -11.49 17.31
C MET A 24 -5.77 -11.18 16.24
N TYR A 25 -5.32 -11.12 15.00
CA TYR A 25 -6.18 -10.90 13.83
C TYR A 25 -6.26 -12.18 13.00
N THR A 26 -7.44 -12.46 12.49
CA THR A 26 -7.63 -13.54 11.52
C THR A 26 -7.86 -12.91 10.15
N VAL A 27 -6.92 -13.16 9.23
CA VAL A 27 -7.03 -12.67 7.85
C VAL A 27 -7.54 -13.82 6.98
N LYS A 28 -8.70 -13.61 6.35
CA LYS A 28 -9.30 -14.55 5.39
C LYS A 28 -9.41 -13.88 4.03
N GLN A 29 -8.70 -14.43 3.04
CA GLN A 29 -8.85 -14.06 1.64
C GLN A 29 -9.88 -14.97 0.96
N ARG A 30 -10.56 -14.49 -0.08
CA ARG A 30 -11.60 -15.22 -0.83
C ARG A 30 -10.97 -16.51 -1.39
N GLY A 31 -11.51 -17.68 -1.00
CA GLY A 31 -11.00 -19.00 -1.41
C GLY A 31 -9.71 -19.49 -0.72
N GLY A 32 -9.13 -18.72 0.21
CA GLY A 32 -7.85 -19.04 0.84
C GLY A 32 -7.94 -19.67 2.23
N LYS A 33 -6.87 -20.40 2.62
CA LYS A 33 -6.69 -20.91 3.98
C LYS A 33 -6.60 -19.76 4.99
N LEU A 34 -7.22 -19.95 6.15
CA LEU A 34 -7.22 -18.98 7.25
C LEU A 34 -5.79 -18.75 7.75
N MET A 35 -5.36 -17.48 7.85
CA MET A 35 -4.07 -17.12 8.47
C MET A 35 -4.34 -16.37 9.77
N LYS A 36 -3.63 -16.78 10.84
CA LYS A 36 -3.63 -16.07 12.13
C LYS A 36 -2.41 -15.16 12.16
N VAL A 37 -2.64 -13.88 12.42
CA VAL A 37 -1.59 -12.88 12.58
C VAL A 37 -1.59 -12.41 14.03
N LYS A 38 -0.45 -12.51 14.69
CA LYS A 38 -0.26 -12.06 16.07
C LYS A 38 0.61 -10.81 16.05
N LEU A 39 0.09 -9.69 16.55
CA LEU A 39 0.86 -8.47 16.75
C LEU A 39 1.14 -8.30 18.24
N ASN A 40 2.42 -8.29 18.60
CA ASN A 40 2.87 -8.02 19.97
C ASN A 40 3.30 -6.56 20.04
N ILE A 41 2.53 -5.73 20.74
CA ILE A 41 2.85 -4.31 20.89
C ILE A 41 3.63 -4.14 22.21
N ASN A 42 4.88 -3.71 22.11
CA ASN A 42 5.76 -3.44 23.24
C ASN A 42 6.51 -2.13 23.01
N SER A 43 6.18 -1.12 23.81
CA SER A 43 6.79 0.22 23.74
C SER A 43 8.25 0.28 24.17
N ASN A 44 8.82 -0.82 24.68
CA ASN A 44 10.23 -0.91 25.09
C ASN A 44 11.10 -1.65 24.06
N LEU A 45 10.58 -1.92 22.87
CA LEU A 45 11.40 -2.45 21.79
C LEU A 45 12.38 -1.37 21.32
N ASN A 46 13.66 -1.74 21.18
CA ASN A 46 14.67 -0.84 20.63
C ASN A 46 14.44 -0.57 19.13
N GLU A 47 13.80 -1.51 18.43
CA GLU A 47 13.46 -1.42 17.02
C GLU A 47 12.17 -2.20 16.71
N GLU A 48 11.43 -1.74 15.71
CA GLU A 48 10.28 -2.47 15.18
C GLU A 48 10.77 -3.76 14.50
N LYS A 49 10.17 -4.90 14.85
CA LYS A 49 10.53 -6.19 14.27
C LYS A 49 9.32 -7.06 13.96
N ALA A 50 9.43 -7.84 12.89
CA ALA A 50 8.42 -8.83 12.49
C ALA A 50 9.07 -10.21 12.37
N GLU A 51 8.51 -11.20 13.06
CA GLU A 51 8.96 -12.60 13.00
C GLU A 51 7.83 -13.46 12.43
N PHE A 52 8.13 -14.25 11.40
CA PHE A 52 7.16 -15.14 10.75
C PHE A 52 7.39 -16.59 11.16
N TRP A 53 6.42 -17.20 11.84
CA TRP A 53 6.43 -18.63 12.15
C TRP A 53 5.51 -19.37 11.18
N ILE A 54 6.10 -20.08 10.22
CA ILE A 54 5.40 -20.75 9.12
C ILE A 54 5.55 -22.27 9.23
N LYS A 55 4.48 -23.01 8.93
CA LYS A 55 4.52 -24.49 8.94
C LYS A 55 5.38 -25.07 7.80
N LYS A 56 5.35 -24.43 6.63
CA LYS A 56 6.11 -24.82 5.43
C LYS A 56 6.29 -23.61 4.52
N MET A 57 7.40 -23.54 3.82
CA MET A 57 7.55 -22.64 2.68
C MET A 57 6.61 -23.10 1.56
N THR A 58 5.63 -22.26 1.24
CA THR A 58 4.67 -22.49 0.14
C THR A 58 4.82 -21.36 -0.86
N THR A 59 4.41 -21.56 -2.11
CA THR A 59 4.43 -20.51 -3.14
C THR A 59 3.79 -19.20 -2.68
N LYS A 60 2.74 -19.26 -1.86
CA LYS A 60 2.13 -18.07 -1.25
C LYS A 60 3.05 -17.36 -0.25
N ILE A 61 3.76 -18.10 0.60
CA ILE A 61 4.72 -17.51 1.55
C ILE A 61 5.93 -16.94 0.80
N GLU A 62 6.39 -17.61 -0.25
CA GLU A 62 7.46 -17.11 -1.14
C GLU A 62 7.06 -15.81 -1.85
N GLN A 63 5.80 -15.66 -2.23
CA GLN A 63 5.28 -14.41 -2.78
C GLN A 63 5.29 -13.29 -1.72
N ILE A 64 4.82 -13.57 -0.50
CA ILE A 64 4.83 -12.59 0.60
C ILE A 64 6.27 -12.17 0.94
N THR A 65 7.22 -13.11 1.01
CA THR A 65 8.62 -12.76 1.28
C THR A 65 9.25 -11.98 0.13
N LYS A 66 8.90 -12.26 -1.14
CA LYS A 66 9.33 -11.44 -2.28
C LYS A 66 8.76 -10.03 -2.20
N GLU A 67 7.47 -9.88 -1.91
CA GLU A 67 6.83 -8.57 -1.76
C GLU A 67 7.47 -7.74 -0.64
N LEU A 68 7.73 -8.35 0.52
CA LEU A 68 8.39 -7.70 1.66
C LEU A 68 9.84 -7.28 1.37
N ASN A 69 10.54 -8.03 0.52
CA ASN A 69 11.94 -7.75 0.15
C ASN A 69 12.05 -6.88 -1.12
N SER A 70 10.98 -6.73 -1.89
CA SER A 70 11.00 -5.94 -3.12
C SER A 70 10.90 -4.45 -2.79
N LYS A 71 11.66 -3.62 -3.51
CA LYS A 71 11.34 -2.18 -3.61
C LYS A 71 9.91 -2.09 -4.10
N GLN A 72 9.01 -1.57 -3.26
CA GLN A 72 7.62 -1.38 -3.61
C GLN A 72 7.54 -0.55 -4.89
N ASP A 73 7.17 -1.18 -6.01
CA ASP A 73 7.14 -0.58 -7.35
C ASP A 73 5.72 -0.21 -7.80
N PHE A 74 4.79 -0.16 -6.85
CA PHE A 74 3.37 0.09 -7.07
C PHE A 74 2.73 0.92 -5.96
N LEU A 75 1.56 1.48 -6.24
CA LEU A 75 0.67 2.17 -5.32
C LEU A 75 -0.61 1.39 -5.08
N TRP A 76 -1.11 1.43 -3.85
CA TRP A 76 -2.46 0.99 -3.55
C TRP A 76 -3.45 2.11 -3.93
N CYS A 77 -4.26 1.84 -4.93
CA CYS A 77 -5.29 2.76 -5.41
C CYS A 77 -6.66 2.10 -5.32
N TYR A 78 -7.71 2.89 -5.49
CA TYR A 78 -9.09 2.45 -5.32
C TYR A 78 -9.93 2.85 -6.52
N GLN A 79 -10.77 1.93 -6.97
CA GLN A 79 -11.86 2.20 -7.90
C GLN A 79 -13.12 1.63 -7.26
N ASP A 80 -14.14 2.47 -7.13
CA ASP A 80 -15.33 2.19 -6.33
C ASP A 80 -15.01 1.75 -4.89
N ARG A 81 -15.20 0.46 -4.58
CA ARG A 81 -14.98 -0.13 -3.25
C ARG A 81 -13.78 -1.07 -3.20
N ASP A 82 -13.15 -1.32 -4.33
CA ASP A 82 -12.08 -2.30 -4.47
C ASP A 82 -10.70 -1.62 -4.50
N ALA A 83 -9.70 -2.33 -4.00
CA ALA A 83 -8.32 -1.87 -3.92
C ALA A 83 -7.49 -2.60 -4.99
N PHE A 84 -6.70 -1.82 -5.73
CA PHE A 84 -5.88 -2.27 -6.85
C PHE A 84 -4.43 -1.89 -6.61
N GLN A 85 -3.51 -2.77 -6.99
CA GLN A 85 -2.10 -2.43 -7.08
C GLN A 85 -1.85 -1.81 -8.45
N VAL A 86 -1.47 -0.54 -8.48
CA VAL A 86 -1.16 0.21 -9.70
C VAL A 86 0.34 0.43 -9.76
N LYS A 87 1.03 -0.20 -10.71
CA LYS A 87 2.50 -0.09 -10.81
C LYS A 87 2.89 1.33 -11.16
N TYR A 88 3.99 1.84 -10.59
CA TYR A 88 4.53 3.15 -10.92
C TYR A 88 4.80 3.31 -12.41
N ASN A 89 5.23 2.23 -13.07
CA ASN A 89 5.48 2.23 -14.50
C ASN A 89 4.20 2.24 -15.35
N ASP A 90 3.01 2.15 -14.78
CA ASP A 90 1.73 2.28 -15.52
C ASP A 90 1.11 3.67 -15.33
N ILE A 91 1.57 4.42 -14.33
CA ILE A 91 1.07 5.75 -13.98
C ILE A 91 1.77 6.80 -14.83
N PHE A 92 1.00 7.62 -15.54
CA PHE A 92 1.53 8.76 -16.28
C PHE A 92 1.31 10.11 -15.57
N LEU A 93 0.24 10.22 -14.77
CA LEU A 93 -0.15 11.44 -14.07
C LEU A 93 -0.78 11.13 -12.72
N ILE A 94 -0.44 11.94 -11.73
CA ILE A 94 -1.08 11.99 -10.41
C ILE A 94 -1.57 13.42 -10.22
N GLN A 95 -2.87 13.62 -10.00
CA GLN A 95 -3.44 14.97 -9.94
C GLN A 95 -4.50 15.09 -8.86
N VAL A 96 -4.54 16.23 -8.17
CA VAL A 96 -5.64 16.58 -7.27
C VAL A 96 -6.79 17.16 -8.08
N GLU A 97 -7.94 16.50 -8.05
CA GLU A 97 -9.19 16.93 -8.68
C GLU A 97 -10.36 16.60 -7.76
N ASN A 98 -11.29 17.54 -7.60
CA ASN A 98 -12.48 17.39 -6.73
C ASN A 98 -12.09 16.87 -5.33
N GLU A 99 -11.06 17.50 -4.75
CA GLU A 99 -10.49 17.18 -3.42
C GLU A 99 -9.90 15.76 -3.28
N LYS A 100 -9.78 15.01 -4.37
CA LYS A 100 -9.26 13.64 -4.39
C LYS A 100 -7.95 13.58 -5.17
N THR A 101 -7.01 12.76 -4.67
CA THR A 101 -5.79 12.43 -5.40
C THR A 101 -6.11 11.36 -6.43
N GLN A 102 -6.16 11.76 -7.69
CA GLN A 102 -6.41 10.90 -8.85
C GLN A 102 -5.10 10.33 -9.38
N ILE A 103 -5.14 9.06 -9.76
CA ILE A 103 -4.04 8.31 -10.35
C ILE A 103 -4.47 7.91 -11.75
N TYR A 104 -3.75 8.40 -12.74
CA TYR A 104 -4.04 8.16 -14.15
C TYR A 104 -3.06 7.18 -14.75
N THR A 105 -3.63 6.13 -15.33
CA THR A 105 -2.95 5.14 -16.16
C THR A 105 -3.50 5.24 -17.57
N GLN A 106 -2.84 4.60 -18.54
CA GLN A 106 -3.26 4.68 -19.94
C GLN A 106 -4.70 4.19 -20.17
N SER A 107 -5.17 3.21 -19.40
CA SER A 107 -6.50 2.60 -19.57
C SER A 107 -7.53 3.08 -18.54
N ASP A 108 -7.10 3.46 -17.34
CA ASP A 108 -7.99 3.68 -16.19
C ASP A 108 -7.58 4.84 -15.30
N LYS A 109 -8.54 5.26 -14.47
CA LYS A 109 -8.40 6.26 -13.41
C LYS A 109 -8.74 5.64 -12.06
N TYR A 110 -7.85 5.87 -11.08
CA TYR A 110 -8.01 5.39 -9.72
C TYR A 110 -7.91 6.53 -8.71
N ILE A 111 -8.37 6.29 -7.48
CA ILE A 111 -8.26 7.21 -6.35
C ILE A 111 -7.19 6.69 -5.39
N PHE A 112 -6.25 7.55 -5.03
CA PHE A 112 -5.36 7.33 -3.88
C PHE A 112 -6.00 7.94 -2.63
N LYS A 113 -6.13 7.15 -1.56
CA LYS A 113 -6.70 7.59 -0.26
C LYS A 113 -5.66 8.29 0.60
N GLY A 114 -5.03 9.31 0.05
CA GLY A 114 -4.05 10.16 0.73
C GLY A 114 -3.87 11.48 -0.03
N ARG A 115 -3.06 12.37 0.51
CA ARG A 115 -2.77 13.68 -0.11
C ARG A 115 -1.58 13.59 -1.05
N LEU A 116 -1.54 14.45 -2.07
CA LEU A 116 -0.45 14.51 -3.06
C LEU A 116 0.95 14.62 -2.44
N TYR A 117 1.12 15.46 -1.42
CA TYR A 117 2.41 15.63 -0.74
C TYR A 117 2.88 14.39 0.04
N GLN A 118 1.96 13.48 0.41
CA GLN A 118 2.30 12.24 1.12
C GLN A 118 2.91 11.22 0.17
N ILE A 119 2.39 11.17 -1.05
CA ILE A 119 2.85 10.23 -2.06
C ILE A 119 4.14 10.71 -2.73
N GLU A 120 4.28 12.02 -2.95
CA GLU A 120 5.45 12.66 -3.57
C GLU A 120 6.78 12.18 -2.95
N LYS A 121 6.85 12.08 -1.62
CA LYS A 121 8.06 11.67 -0.88
C LYS A 121 8.54 10.25 -1.17
N ASN A 122 7.63 9.39 -1.66
CA ASN A 122 7.88 7.96 -1.85
C ASN A 122 7.84 7.55 -3.32
N LEU A 123 7.62 8.50 -4.24
CA LEU A 123 7.63 8.22 -5.67
C LEU A 123 9.06 7.95 -6.16
N PRO A 124 9.23 7.05 -7.13
CA PRO A 124 10.49 6.91 -7.85
C PRO A 124 10.92 8.23 -8.50
N SER A 125 12.21 8.37 -8.77
CA SER A 125 12.79 9.55 -9.43
C SER A 125 12.24 9.81 -10.84
N ASP A 126 11.49 8.86 -11.42
CA ASP A 126 10.78 8.99 -12.69
C ASP A 126 9.59 9.99 -12.62
N PHE A 127 9.18 10.41 -11.42
CA PHE A 127 8.11 11.36 -11.21
C PHE A 127 8.64 12.76 -10.88
N ILE A 128 8.04 13.78 -11.49
CA ILE A 128 8.38 15.19 -11.29
C ILE A 128 7.12 15.97 -10.93
N LEU A 129 7.21 16.81 -9.90
CA LEU A 129 6.16 17.76 -9.54
C LEU A 129 6.01 18.80 -10.66
N ALA A 130 4.90 18.75 -11.39
CA ALA A 130 4.62 19.69 -12.48
C ALA A 130 3.90 20.95 -11.97
N SER A 131 3.15 20.83 -10.88
CA SER A 131 2.47 21.93 -10.19
C SER A 131 2.16 21.55 -8.74
N ARG A 132 1.63 22.49 -7.94
CA ARG A 132 1.14 22.19 -6.58
C ARG A 132 0.06 21.11 -6.51
N SER A 133 -0.60 20.80 -7.63
CA SER A 133 -1.69 19.83 -7.72
C SER A 133 -1.39 18.67 -8.67
N ALA A 134 -0.20 18.59 -9.30
CA ALA A 134 0.09 17.59 -10.32
C ALA A 134 1.53 17.08 -10.27
N ILE A 135 1.69 15.76 -10.38
CA ILE A 135 2.96 15.05 -10.54
C ILE A 135 2.87 14.21 -11.80
N ILE A 136 3.89 14.28 -12.65
CA ILE A 136 3.94 13.57 -13.94
C ILE A 136 5.08 12.56 -13.96
N ASN A 137 4.86 11.40 -14.58
CA ASN A 137 5.94 10.46 -14.88
C ASN A 137 6.60 10.88 -16.21
N TYR A 138 7.80 11.46 -16.16
CA TYR A 138 8.42 12.01 -17.37
C TYR A 138 8.84 10.93 -18.37
N ARG A 139 9.03 9.68 -17.91
CA ARG A 139 9.29 8.55 -18.82
C ARG A 139 8.11 8.25 -19.72
N LYS A 140 6.88 8.57 -19.27
CA LYS A 140 5.66 8.39 -20.07
C LYS A 140 5.44 9.50 -21.09
N LEU A 141 6.01 10.69 -20.89
CA LEU A 141 5.91 11.81 -21.83
C LEU A 141 6.64 11.53 -23.16
N ARG A 142 7.70 10.72 -23.15
CA ARG A 142 8.44 10.37 -24.38
C ARG A 142 7.64 9.48 -25.34
N SER A 143 6.55 8.88 -24.88
CA SER A 143 5.71 8.01 -25.72
C SER A 143 4.58 8.76 -26.44
N SER A 144 4.34 10.05 -26.14
CA SER A 144 3.25 10.83 -26.71
C SER A 144 3.73 11.95 -27.64
N LYS A 145 4.55 11.62 -28.65
CA LYS A 145 4.60 12.43 -29.88
C LYS A 145 3.60 11.84 -30.87
N ASN A 146 2.31 12.16 -30.70
CA ASN A 146 1.28 12.20 -31.76
C ASN A 146 -0.13 12.20 -31.16
N VAL A 147 -0.67 13.36 -30.78
CA VAL A 147 -2.10 13.69 -31.02
C VAL A 147 -2.25 15.20 -31.22
N ARG A 148 -2.19 15.59 -32.50
CA ARG A 148 -2.98 16.58 -33.23
C ARG A 148 -3.32 17.93 -32.58
N LYS A 149 -2.77 18.99 -33.20
CA LYS A 149 -3.38 20.32 -33.32
C LYS A 149 -4.85 20.22 -33.73
N ARG A 150 -5.71 20.94 -33.02
CA ARG A 150 -6.92 21.65 -33.52
C ARG A 150 -6.85 22.98 -32.78
N GLN A 151 -6.34 24.11 -33.32
CA GLN A 151 -6.77 24.90 -34.46
C GLN A 151 -8.29 25.03 -34.61
N HIS A 152 -8.73 26.24 -34.24
CA HIS A 152 -9.98 26.97 -34.48
C HIS A 152 -11.27 26.42 -33.86
#